data_AF-A0AAU9AKZ9-F1
#
_entry.id   AF-A0AAU9AKZ9-F1
#
_cell.length_a   1.000
_cell.length_b   1.000
_cell.length_c   1.000
_cell.angle_alpha   90.00
_cell.angle_beta   90.00
_cell.angle_gamma   90.00
#
_symmetry.space_group_name_H-M   'P 1'
#
loop_
_entity.id
_entity.type
_entity.pdbx_description
1 polymer ?
#
loop_
_entity_poly.entity_id
_entity_poly.type
_entity_poly.pdbx_seq_one_letter_code
_entity_poly.pdbx_strand_id
1 'polypeptide(L)'
;MKPSYAKSAVEPVVVQKLQGDELSVRYSVFPESSYYSGGINYEKAGDTLKIVIDRCGISDKCAPMAKTVIPLDDKWQAEVRLPYHGEKVVLVHADQEEQIYP
;
A
#
# COMPACT_ATOMS: atom_id res chain seq x y z
N MET A 1 -2.54 -12.75 -0.97
CA MET A 1 -1.73 -11.54 -1.22
C MET A 1 -0.31 -11.95 -1.60
N LYS A 2 0.36 -11.25 -2.55
CA LYS A 2 1.73 -11.58 -2.98
C LYS A 2 2.61 -10.31 -2.93
N PRO A 3 3.43 -10.13 -1.88
CA PRO A 3 4.29 -8.96 -1.79
C PRO A 3 5.40 -9.04 -2.83
N SER A 4 5.61 -7.96 -3.58
CA SER A 4 6.62 -7.89 -4.63
C SER A 4 7.66 -6.78 -4.39
N TYR A 5 7.31 -5.74 -3.65
CA TYR A 5 8.23 -4.68 -3.27
C TYR A 5 8.94 -5.01 -1.96
N ALA A 6 10.26 -4.85 -1.94
CA ALA A 6 11.03 -4.80 -0.70
C ALA A 6 10.73 -3.49 0.06
N LYS A 7 10.97 -3.47 1.37
CA LYS A 7 10.74 -2.29 2.22
C LYS A 7 11.39 -1.02 1.65
N SER A 8 12.68 -1.10 1.31
CA SER A 8 13.45 0.04 0.81
C SER A 8 12.93 0.63 -0.51
N ALA A 9 12.10 -0.09 -1.26
CA ALA A 9 11.56 0.38 -2.53
C ALA A 9 10.34 1.31 -2.37
N VAL A 10 9.67 1.24 -1.22
CA VAL A 10 8.42 1.97 -0.96
C VAL A 10 8.53 2.97 0.19
N GLU A 11 9.68 3.00 0.87
CA GLU A 11 9.94 3.98 1.92
C GLU A 11 10.13 5.41 1.37
N PRO A 12 9.71 6.44 2.14
CA PRO A 12 9.05 6.34 3.45
C PRO A 12 7.57 5.96 3.33
N VAL A 13 7.08 5.13 4.25
CA VAL A 13 5.65 4.82 4.39
C VAL A 13 5.06 5.62 5.55
N VAL A 14 4.03 6.39 5.27
CA VAL A 14 3.33 7.24 6.25
C VAL A 14 1.87 6.84 6.29
N VAL A 15 1.38 6.57 7.50
CA VAL A 15 -0.02 6.20 7.72
C VAL A 15 -0.71 7.29 8.54
N GLN A 16 -1.88 7.71 8.08
CA GLN A 16 -2.72 8.68 8.77
C GLN A 16 -4.17 8.21 8.82
N LYS A 17 -4.77 8.22 10.01
CA LYS A 17 -6.22 8.03 10.14
C LYS A 17 -6.95 9.27 9.64
N LEU A 18 -7.85 9.07 8.70
CA LEU A 18 -8.74 10.11 8.18
C LEU A 18 -9.99 10.23 9.05
N GLN A 19 -10.81 11.26 8.82
CA GLN A 19 -12.12 11.35 9.48
C GLN A 19 -13.01 10.20 9.02
N GLY A 20 -13.62 9.49 9.96
CA GLY A 20 -14.43 8.29 9.70
C GLY A 20 -13.64 6.99 9.84
N ASP A 21 -14.05 5.98 9.07
CA ASP A 21 -13.52 4.61 9.09
C ASP A 21 -12.51 4.40 7.95
N GLU A 22 -11.58 5.35 7.75
CA GLU A 22 -10.57 5.29 6.69
C GLU A 22 -9.15 5.55 7.21
N LEU A 23 -8.18 4.85 6.63
CA LEU A 23 -6.75 5.14 6.74
C LEU A 23 -6.21 5.59 5.39
N SER A 24 -5.42 6.66 5.40
CA SER A 24 -4.56 7.07 4.29
C SER A 24 -3.18 6.46 4.48
N VAL A 25 -2.73 5.71 3.47
CA VAL A 25 -1.37 5.15 3.39
C VAL A 25 -0.65 5.83 2.24
N ARG A 26 0.41 6.56 2.57
CA ARG A 26 1.28 7.22 1.61
C ARG A 26 2.63 6.52 1.55
N TYR A 27 3.15 6.29 0.36
CA TYR A 27 4.41 5.61 0.16
C TYR A 27 5.13 6.12 -1.10
N SER A 28 6.44 5.90 -1.17
CA SER A 28 7.24 6.23 -2.35
C SER A 28 6.98 5.21 -3.47
N VAL A 29 6.86 5.68 -4.70
CA VAL A 29 6.73 4.82 -5.87
C VAL A 29 8.06 4.72 -6.57
N PHE A 30 8.66 3.53 -6.50
CA PHE A 30 9.86 3.24 -7.26
C PHE A 30 9.56 3.28 -8.77
N PRO A 31 10.29 4.08 -9.56
CA PRO A 31 10.08 4.15 -11.00
C PRO A 31 10.48 2.83 -11.68
N GLU A 32 9.55 2.25 -12.43
CA GLU A 32 9.78 1.02 -13.19
C GLU A 32 9.32 1.20 -14.64
N SER A 33 10.00 0.56 -15.59
CA SER A 33 9.70 0.70 -17.01
C SER A 33 8.62 -0.26 -17.51
N SER A 34 8.42 -1.39 -16.83
CA SER A 34 7.46 -2.44 -17.20
C SER A 34 6.39 -2.68 -16.14
N TYR A 35 6.48 -1.98 -15.01
CA TYR A 35 5.62 -2.17 -13.86
C TYR A 35 5.23 -0.82 -13.25
N TYR A 36 4.19 -0.82 -12.43
CA TYR A 36 3.77 0.33 -11.64
C TYR A 36 3.08 -0.13 -10.35
N SER A 37 3.06 0.74 -9.33
CA SER A 37 2.25 0.51 -8.15
C SER A 37 0.78 0.82 -8.46
N GLY A 38 -0.07 -0.20 -8.50
CA GLY A 38 -1.50 -0.01 -8.82
C GLY A 38 -2.37 0.35 -7.63
N GLY A 39 -1.89 0.13 -6.41
CA GLY A 39 -2.69 0.25 -5.20
C GLY A 39 -2.29 -0.75 -4.13
N ILE A 40 -3.21 -1.02 -3.22
CA ILE A 40 -3.01 -1.91 -2.07
C ILE A 40 -4.06 -3.02 -2.06
N ASN A 41 -3.60 -4.24 -1.86
CA ASN A 41 -4.43 -5.37 -1.46
C ASN A 41 -4.37 -5.51 0.06
N TYR A 42 -5.49 -5.87 0.68
CA TYR A 42 -5.55 -6.00 2.13
C TYR A 42 -6.39 -7.21 2.53
N GLU A 43 -6.03 -7.82 3.65
CA GLU A 43 -6.78 -8.91 4.26
C GLU A 43 -6.84 -8.71 5.78
N LYS A 44 -7.98 -9.04 6.37
CA LYS A 44 -8.13 -9.05 7.83
C LYS A 44 -7.74 -10.41 8.37
N ALA A 45 -6.79 -10.42 9.30
CA ALA A 45 -6.31 -11.60 10.02
C ALA A 45 -6.45 -11.35 11.53
N GLY A 46 -7.60 -11.73 12.10
CA GLY A 46 -7.96 -11.40 13.48
C GLY A 46 -8.08 -9.88 13.67
N ASP A 47 -7.34 -9.35 14.65
CA ASP A 47 -7.29 -7.92 14.96
C ASP A 47 -6.22 -7.16 14.14
N THR A 48 -5.68 -7.79 13.09
CA THR A 48 -4.68 -7.20 12.19
C THR A 48 -5.23 -7.02 10.79
N LEU A 49 -5.04 -5.84 10.22
CA LEU A 49 -5.20 -5.57 8.79
C LEU A 49 -3.83 -5.73 8.12
N LYS A 50 -3.63 -6.84 7.42
CA LYS A 50 -2.43 -7.05 6.61
C LYS A 50 -2.63 -6.39 5.26
N ILE A 51 -1.63 -5.62 4.82
CA ILE A 51 -1.69 -4.89 3.55
C ILE A 51 -0.45 -5.21 2.71
N VAL A 52 -0.60 -5.17 1.38
CA VAL A 52 0.47 -5.36 0.40
C VAL A 52 0.31 -4.31 -0.70
N ILE A 53 1.40 -3.60 -1.01
CA ILE A 53 1.47 -2.73 -2.19
C ILE A 53 1.63 -3.62 -3.43
N ASP A 54 0.71 -3.50 -4.37
CA ASP A 54 0.62 -4.40 -5.53
C ASP A 54 1.48 -3.87 -6.69
N ARG A 55 2.35 -4.73 -7.23
CA ARG A 55 3.20 -4.43 -8.38
C ARG A 55 2.54 -4.95 -9.65
N CYS A 56 2.02 -4.02 -10.43
CA CYS A 56 1.22 -4.29 -11.61
C CYS A 56 2.08 -4.22 -12.88
N GLY A 57 1.98 -5.21 -13.76
CA GLY A 57 2.57 -5.13 -15.11
C GLY A 57 1.77 -4.18 -16.00
N ILE A 58 2.46 -3.37 -16.83
CA ILE A 58 1.79 -2.42 -17.75
C ILE A 58 0.90 -3.10 -18.79
N SER A 59 1.17 -4.37 -19.10
CA SER A 59 0.41 -5.21 -20.03
C SER A 59 -0.62 -6.10 -19.35
N ASP A 60 -0.63 -6.13 -18.02
CA ASP A 60 -1.47 -7.05 -17.23
C ASP A 60 -2.68 -6.32 -16.66
N LYS A 61 -3.80 -7.04 -16.52
CA LYS A 61 -4.94 -6.53 -15.75
C LYS A 61 -4.58 -6.51 -14.28
N CYS A 62 -4.31 -5.33 -13.74
CA CYS A 62 -4.14 -5.16 -12.30
C CYS A 62 -5.39 -4.54 -11.67
N ALA A 63 -5.93 -5.23 -10.67
CA ALA A 63 -7.14 -4.81 -9.96
C ALA A 63 -6.93 -4.93 -8.45
N PRO A 64 -6.10 -4.04 -7.86
CA PRO A 64 -5.94 -4.02 -6.42
C PRO A 64 -7.24 -3.61 -5.74
N MET A 65 -7.46 -4.11 -4.52
CA MET A 65 -8.69 -3.86 -3.74
C MET A 65 -8.90 -2.38 -3.43
N ALA A 66 -7.82 -1.64 -3.14
CA ALA A 66 -7.84 -0.19 -3.01
C ALA A 66 -6.85 0.43 -4.01
N LYS A 67 -7.37 1.32 -4.87
CA LYS A 67 -6.57 2.00 -5.90
C LYS A 67 -5.92 3.26 -5.36
N THR A 68 -4.84 3.68 -6.00
CA THR A 68 -4.22 4.98 -5.73
C THR A 68 -5.21 6.11 -6.04
N VAL A 69 -5.38 7.04 -5.09
CA VAL A 69 -6.36 8.14 -5.18
C VAL A 69 -5.72 9.47 -5.54
N ILE A 70 -4.44 9.68 -5.19
CA ILE A 70 -3.69 10.87 -5.55
C ILE A 70 -2.67 10.49 -6.63
N PRO A 71 -2.61 11.24 -7.76
CA PRO A 71 -1.57 11.03 -8.77
C PRO A 71 -0.19 11.22 -8.16
N LEU A 72 0.83 10.62 -8.77
CA LEU A 72 2.22 10.82 -8.39
C LEU A 72 2.50 12.32 -8.27
N ASP A 73 2.79 12.78 -7.05
CA ASP A 73 3.21 14.15 -6.82
C ASP A 73 4.64 14.35 -7.34
N ASP A 74 5.15 15.58 -7.30
CA ASP A 74 6.53 15.90 -7.71
C ASP A 74 7.59 15.12 -6.89
N LYS A 75 7.19 14.46 -5.80
CA LYS A 75 8.03 13.63 -4.93
C LYS A 75 7.87 12.13 -5.19
N TRP A 76 7.17 11.73 -6.26
CA TRP A 76 6.92 10.34 -6.61
C TRP A 76 6.20 9.56 -5.49
N GLN A 77 5.23 10.18 -4.83
CA GLN A 77 4.45 9.52 -3.79
C GLN A 77 3.06 9.13 -4.28
N ALA A 78 2.60 7.95 -3.86
CA ALA A 78 1.22 7.51 -4.01
C ALA A 78 0.48 7.61 -2.69
N GLU A 79 -0.83 7.90 -2.76
CA GLU A 79 -1.75 7.79 -1.63
C GLU A 79 -2.84 6.76 -1.94
N VAL A 80 -3.11 5.88 -0.98
CA VAL A 80 -4.18 4.89 -1.05
C VAL A 80 -5.03 4.99 0.22
N ARG A 81 -6.35 4.95 0.06
CA ARG A 81 -7.30 4.93 1.17
C ARG A 81 -7.82 3.52 1.41
N LEU A 82 -7.81 3.11 2.66
CA LEU A 82 -8.24 1.78 3.11
C LEU A 82 -9.39 1.93 4.11
N PRO A 83 -10.39 1.03 4.08
CA PRO A 83 -11.34 0.94 5.19
C PRO A 83 -10.61 0.53 6.47
N TYR A 84 -11.01 1.13 7.59
CA TYR A 84 -10.34 0.97 8.87
C TYR A 84 -11.31 0.91 10.05
N HIS A 85 -11.23 -0.16 10.85
CA HIS A 85 -12.12 -0.41 11.99
C HIS A 85 -11.38 -0.59 13.32
N GLY A 86 -10.14 -0.08 13.42
CA GLY A 86 -9.35 -0.13 14.64
C GLY A 86 -8.36 -1.30 14.73
N GLU A 87 -8.11 -2.00 13.62
CA GLU A 87 -7.13 -3.08 13.55
C GLU A 87 -5.67 -2.57 13.61
N LYS A 88 -4.75 -3.38 14.13
CA LYS A 88 -3.32 -3.12 13.89
C LYS A 88 -3.03 -3.24 12.39
N VAL A 89 -2.25 -2.32 11.80
CA VAL A 89 -1.90 -2.41 10.37
C VAL A 89 -0.48 -2.91 10.17
N VAL A 90 -0.36 -3.99 9.40
CA VAL A 90 0.93 -4.60 9.02
C VAL A 90 1.10 -4.50 7.51
N LEU A 91 2.15 -3.84 7.06
CA LEU A 91 2.59 -3.88 5.68
C LEU A 91 3.50 -5.08 5.46
N VAL A 92 3.09 -5.95 4.56
CA VAL A 92 3.86 -7.13 4.16
C VAL A 92 4.68 -6.76 2.93
N HIS A 93 6.00 -6.71 3.10
CA HIS A 93 6.98 -6.54 2.02
C HIS A 93 7.48 -7.89 1.52
N ALA A 94 8.21 -7.89 0.41
CA ALA A 94 8.79 -9.11 -0.16
C ALA A 94 9.89 -9.71 0.74
N ASP A 95 10.53 -8.87 1.55
CA ASP A 95 11.66 -9.19 2.42
C ASP A 95 11.29 -9.28 3.91
N GLN A 96 10.21 -8.64 4.35
CA GLN A 96 9.80 -8.61 5.76
C GLN A 96 8.34 -8.17 5.98
N GLU A 97 7.80 -8.38 7.18
CA GLU A 97 6.55 -7.75 7.64
C GLU A 97 6.88 -6.60 8.60
N GLU A 98 6.18 -5.48 8.48
CA GLU A 98 6.34 -4.31 9.35
C GLU A 98 4.99 -3.81 9.86
N GLN A 99 4.90 -3.56 11.17
CA GLN A 99 3.77 -2.83 11.73
C GLN A 99 3.94 -1.33 11.45
N ILE A 100 3.02 -0.78 10.66
CA ILE A 100 3.05 0.63 10.22
C ILE A 100 1.99 1.50 10.91
N TYR A 101 1.04 0.89 11.61
CA TYR A 101 0.03 1.59 12.41
C TYR A 101 -0.37 0.76 13.64
N PRO A 102 -0.55 1.38 14.82
CA PRO A 102 -0.98 0.70 16.04
C PRO A 102 -2.42 0.21 15.98
#